data_AF-A0A0B6Z2P4-F1
#
_entry.id   AF-A0A0B6Z2P4-F1
#
_cell.length_a   1.000
_cell.length_b   1.000
_cell.length_c   1.000
_cell.angle_alpha   90.00
_cell.angle_beta   90.00
_cell.angle_gamma   90.00
#
_symmetry.space_group_name_H-M   'P 1'
#
loop_
_entity.id
_entity.type
_entity.pdbx_description
1 polymer ?
#
loop_
_entity_poly.entity_id
_entity_poly.type
_entity_poly.pdbx_seq_one_letter_code
_entity_poly.pdbx_strand_id
1 'polypeptide(L)'
;HPPACTRKHCPPPPEVPNSLSHYNTFNPLISDGFQFDYICSNGYALLDMSNAHVTCRNGQWEGPVPTCVLKATCEPPTYVHNGNLNLVNKNRQDITFEQRGDAQYPKFEEGTEIEYSCNPGYKLVG
;
A
#
# COMPACT_ATOMS: atom_id res chain seq x y z
N HIS A 1 18.87 -14.08 -48.17
CA HIS A 1 17.80 -14.75 -47.40
C HIS A 1 16.61 -13.80 -47.28
N PRO A 2 15.36 -14.28 -47.34
CA PRO A 2 14.19 -13.44 -47.07
C PRO A 2 14.06 -13.15 -45.56
N PRO A 3 13.49 -11.99 -45.16
CA PRO A 3 13.27 -11.65 -43.76
C PRO A 3 12.18 -12.52 -43.13
N ALA A 4 12.41 -12.95 -41.89
CA ALA A 4 11.42 -13.68 -41.09
C ALA A 4 10.66 -12.71 -40.18
N CYS A 5 9.33 -12.77 -40.19
CA CYS A 5 8.48 -12.04 -39.25
C CYS A 5 8.28 -12.87 -37.99
N THR A 6 8.86 -12.43 -36.87
CA THR A 6 8.63 -13.04 -35.55
C THR A 6 7.67 -12.18 -34.74
N ARG A 7 6.81 -12.80 -33.91
CA ARG A 7 6.03 -12.05 -32.91
C ARG A 7 6.98 -11.30 -31.98
N LYS A 8 6.68 -10.03 -31.75
CA LYS A 8 7.37 -9.24 -30.72
C LYS A 8 6.79 -9.64 -29.37
N HIS A 9 7.66 -10.06 -28.47
CA HIS A 9 7.33 -10.34 -27.08
C HIS A 9 7.90 -9.22 -26.22
N CYS A 10 7.20 -8.87 -25.15
CA CYS A 10 7.80 -7.97 -24.16
C CYS A 10 8.80 -8.74 -23.29
N PRO A 11 9.84 -8.07 -22.77
CA PRO A 11 10.71 -8.66 -21.76
C PRO A 11 9.92 -8.97 -20.48
N PRO A 12 10.51 -9.61 -19.47
CA PRO A 12 9.93 -9.63 -18.14
C PRO A 12 9.50 -8.22 -17.69
N PRO A 13 8.36 -8.09 -16.99
CA PRO A 13 7.91 -6.79 -16.50
C PRO A 13 8.92 -6.18 -15.53
N PRO A 14 8.98 -4.84 -15.44
CA PRO A 14 9.83 -4.15 -14.47
C PRO A 14 9.65 -4.70 -13.05
N GLU A 15 10.74 -4.87 -12.31
CA GLU A 15 10.65 -5.29 -10.91
C GLU A 15 10.19 -4.12 -10.03
N VAL A 16 9.28 -4.41 -9.10
CA VAL A 16 8.82 -3.46 -8.09
C VAL A 16 9.22 -4.01 -6.72
N PRO A 17 10.02 -3.27 -5.93
CA PRO A 17 10.38 -3.70 -4.58
C PRO A 17 9.14 -3.92 -3.72
N ASN A 18 9.15 -4.96 -2.88
CA ASN A 18 8.02 -5.34 -2.03
C ASN A 18 6.73 -5.65 -2.81
N SER A 19 6.83 -6.08 -4.07
CA SER A 19 5.74 -6.72 -4.80
C SER A 19 5.84 -8.24 -4.72
N LEU A 20 4.71 -8.92 -4.84
CA LEU A 20 4.58 -10.37 -4.97
C LEU A 20 4.87 -10.85 -6.40
N SER A 21 5.70 -10.13 -7.17
CA SER A 21 5.96 -10.45 -8.57
C SER A 21 6.56 -11.86 -8.70
N HIS A 22 5.71 -12.83 -9.01
CA HIS A 22 6.11 -14.17 -9.43
C HIS A 22 5.91 -14.25 -10.94
N TYR A 23 6.97 -13.98 -11.70
CA TYR A 23 7.02 -14.39 -13.09
C TYR A 23 8.08 -15.49 -13.26
N ASN A 24 7.62 -16.66 -13.70
CA ASN A 24 8.50 -17.66 -14.28
C ASN A 24 9.03 -17.08 -15.59
N THR A 25 10.35 -16.89 -15.67
CA THR A 25 11.14 -16.14 -16.66
C THR A 25 10.92 -16.51 -18.14
N PHE A 26 10.06 -17.48 -18.45
CA PHE A 26 9.72 -17.96 -19.79
C PHE A 26 8.25 -18.35 -19.87
N ASN A 27 7.35 -17.37 -19.98
CA ASN A 27 5.98 -17.60 -20.42
C ASN A 27 5.82 -17.11 -21.86
N PRO A 28 5.66 -18.01 -22.86
CA PRO A 28 5.54 -17.68 -24.28
C PRO A 28 4.28 -16.88 -24.65
N LEU A 29 3.50 -16.45 -23.65
CA LEU A 29 2.23 -15.71 -23.80
C LEU A 29 2.37 -14.19 -23.64
N ILE A 30 3.56 -13.64 -23.36
CA ILE A 30 3.73 -12.16 -23.27
C ILE A 30 3.84 -11.57 -24.68
N SER A 31 2.71 -11.46 -25.36
CA SER A 31 2.57 -10.80 -26.65
C SER A 31 1.92 -9.42 -26.53
N ASP A 32 1.89 -8.69 -27.64
CA ASP A 32 1.13 -7.44 -27.77
C ASP A 32 -0.29 -7.57 -27.20
N GLY A 33 -0.70 -6.60 -26.39
CA GLY A 33 -1.97 -6.57 -25.65
C GLY A 33 -1.95 -7.26 -24.29
N PHE A 34 -0.88 -7.98 -23.91
CA PHE A 34 -0.79 -8.62 -22.60
C PHE A 34 -0.70 -7.57 -21.48
N GLN A 35 -1.55 -7.69 -20.47
CA GLN A 35 -1.55 -6.82 -19.29
C GLN A 35 -0.93 -7.55 -18.09
N PHE A 36 -0.05 -6.86 -17.37
CA PHE A 36 0.58 -7.34 -16.15
C PHE A 36 0.18 -6.47 -14.97
N ASP A 37 -0.46 -7.08 -13.98
CA ASP A 37 -0.89 -6.41 -12.74
C ASP A 37 0.13 -6.61 -11.62
N TYR A 38 0.48 -5.52 -10.94
CA TYR A 38 1.36 -5.53 -9.78
C TYR A 38 0.57 -5.72 -8.50
N ILE A 39 1.01 -6.65 -7.67
CA ILE A 39 0.44 -6.92 -6.35
C ILE A 39 1.52 -6.67 -5.32
N CYS A 40 1.26 -5.84 -4.30
CA CYS A 40 2.21 -5.59 -3.22
C CYS A 40 2.25 -6.76 -2.22
N SER A 41 3.43 -7.01 -1.66
CA SER A 41 3.65 -7.95 -0.56
C SER A 41 2.85 -7.57 0.68
N ASN A 42 2.66 -8.53 1.58
CA ASN A 42 1.91 -8.28 2.80
C ASN A 42 2.56 -7.13 3.61
N GLY A 43 1.73 -6.21 4.11
CA GLY A 43 2.19 -4.98 4.77
C GLY A 43 2.46 -3.80 3.83
N TYR A 44 2.36 -3.96 2.50
CA TYR A 44 2.55 -2.90 1.51
C TYR A 44 1.27 -2.65 0.69
N ALA A 45 1.13 -1.44 0.16
CA ALA A 45 0.06 -1.04 -0.74
C ALA A 45 0.62 -0.23 -1.91
N LEU A 46 -0.10 -0.24 -3.05
CA LEU A 46 0.22 0.62 -4.19
C LEU A 46 0.01 2.07 -3.76
N LEU A 47 1.00 2.92 -4.01
CA LEU A 47 0.87 4.36 -3.76
C LEU A 47 -0.29 4.98 -4.54
N ASP A 48 -0.54 4.48 -5.75
CA ASP A 48 -1.63 4.89 -6.62
C ASP A 48 -2.26 3.66 -7.28
N MET A 49 -3.53 3.41 -6.94
CA MET A 49 -4.29 2.26 -7.46
C MET A 49 -4.58 2.37 -8.96
N SER A 50 -4.54 3.58 -9.54
CA SER A 50 -4.73 3.77 -10.99
C SER A 50 -3.55 3.25 -11.82
N ASN A 51 -2.39 3.01 -11.19
CA ASN A 51 -1.14 2.60 -11.83
C ASN A 51 -0.80 1.13 -11.56
N ALA A 52 -1.81 0.30 -11.30
CA ALA A 52 -1.61 -1.09 -10.90
C ALA A 52 -1.09 -2.02 -12.01
N HIS A 53 -1.05 -1.57 -13.27
CA HIS A 53 -0.74 -2.45 -14.40
C HIS A 53 0.10 -1.79 -15.49
N VAL A 54 0.81 -2.65 -16.23
CA VAL A 54 1.48 -2.29 -17.48
C VAL A 54 0.99 -3.18 -18.61
N THR A 55 0.97 -2.64 -19.82
CA THR A 55 0.49 -3.34 -21.02
C THR A 55 1.62 -3.51 -22.02
N CYS A 56 1.83 -4.73 -22.49
CA CYS A 56 2.79 -5.03 -23.53
C CYS A 56 2.29 -4.47 -24.86
N ARG A 57 3.01 -3.50 -25.44
CA ARG A 57 2.77 -2.98 -26.79
C ARG A 57 4.05 -2.91 -27.60
N ASN A 58 4.03 -3.49 -28.79
CA ASN A 58 5.15 -3.53 -29.74
C ASN A 58 6.47 -4.07 -29.16
N GLY A 59 6.41 -4.96 -28.15
CA GLY A 59 7.58 -5.51 -27.46
C GLY A 59 8.12 -4.63 -26.34
N GLN A 60 7.38 -3.60 -25.92
CA GLN A 60 7.71 -2.73 -24.80
C GLN A 60 6.54 -2.68 -23.81
N TRP A 61 6.85 -2.51 -22.53
CA TRP A 61 5.83 -2.26 -21.51
C TRP A 61 5.43 -0.79 -21.53
N GLU A 62 4.14 -0.54 -21.67
CA GLU A 62 3.54 0.79 -21.56
C GLU A 62 2.71 0.90 -20.28
N GLY A 63 2.72 2.09 -19.69
CA GLY A 63 2.02 2.40 -18.45
C GLY A 63 2.98 2.76 -17.32
N PRO A 64 2.47 3.42 -16.27
CA PRO A 64 3.25 3.77 -15.10
C PRO A 64 3.61 2.52 -14.29
N VAL A 65 4.88 2.39 -13.91
CA VAL A 65 5.32 1.34 -12.98
C VAL A 65 4.96 1.80 -11.55
N PRO A 66 4.16 1.03 -10.80
CA PRO A 66 3.72 1.47 -9.48
C PRO A 66 4.84 1.35 -8.44
N THR A 67 4.59 2.00 -7.30
CA THR A 67 5.43 1.86 -6.10
C THR A 67 4.63 1.20 -4.99
N CYS A 68 5.18 0.14 -4.42
CA CYS A 68 4.67 -0.46 -3.19
C CYS A 68 5.28 0.26 -1.99
N VAL A 69 4.45 1.02 -1.27
CA VAL A 69 4.82 1.68 -0.02
C VAL A 69 4.32 0.87 1.15
N LEU A 70 5.04 0.94 2.28
CA LEU A 70 4.54 0.35 3.51
C LEU A 70 3.14 0.92 3.75
N LYS A 71 2.16 0.07 4.05
CA LYS A 71 0.85 0.54 4.48
C LYS A 71 1.11 1.49 5.63
N ALA A 72 0.69 2.74 5.50
CA ALA A 72 0.78 3.71 6.56
C ALA A 72 0.00 3.14 7.75
N THR A 73 0.74 2.55 8.68
CA THR A 73 0.26 2.27 10.01
C THR A 73 0.64 3.53 10.74
N CYS A 74 -0.31 4.45 10.92
CA CYS A 74 -0.12 5.49 11.92
C CYS A 74 0.36 4.79 13.18
N GLU A 75 1.45 5.27 13.77
CA GLU A 75 1.88 4.74 15.06
C GLU A 75 0.68 4.86 16.01
N PRO A 76 0.36 3.81 16.78
CA PRO A 76 -0.72 3.88 17.72
C PRO A 76 -0.50 5.11 18.63
N PRO A 77 -1.49 6.00 18.78
CA PRO A 77 -1.35 7.12 19.69
C PRO A 77 -0.88 6.63 21.05
N THR A 78 0.20 7.22 21.52
CA THR A 78 0.78 6.84 22.80
C THR A 78 -0.18 7.20 23.92
N TYR A 79 -0.24 6.33 24.93
CA TYR A 79 -0.97 6.62 26.15
C TYR A 79 -0.27 7.76 26.90
N VAL A 80 -1.01 8.85 27.16
CA VAL A 80 -0.53 9.99 27.93
C VAL A 80 -1.09 9.88 29.35
N HIS A 81 -0.22 9.65 30.33
CA HIS A 81 -0.61 9.63 31.73
C HIS A 81 -1.15 11.01 32.15
N ASN A 82 -2.30 11.04 32.84
CA ASN A 82 -3.07 12.27 33.13
C ASN A 82 -3.51 13.08 31.89
N GLY A 83 -3.53 12.45 30.71
CA GLY A 83 -4.08 13.01 29.49
C GLY A 83 -5.26 12.20 28.98
N ASN A 84 -6.05 12.82 28.10
CA ASN A 84 -7.12 12.19 27.36
C ASN A 84 -6.84 12.31 25.87
N LEU A 85 -7.03 11.20 25.15
CA LEU A 85 -7.11 11.17 23.70
C LEU A 85 -8.54 11.54 23.28
N ASN A 86 -8.67 12.58 22.48
CA ASN A 86 -9.94 13.04 21.89
C ASN A 86 -9.90 12.79 20.38
N LEU A 87 -11.02 12.35 19.82
CA LEU A 87 -11.19 12.26 18.36
C LEU A 87 -11.76 13.58 17.86
N VAL A 88 -11.16 14.17 16.82
CA VAL A 88 -11.59 15.48 16.30
C VAL A 88 -12.85 15.33 15.44
N ASN A 89 -12.90 14.29 14.60
CA ASN A 89 -13.94 14.12 13.58
C ASN A 89 -14.79 12.84 13.74
N LYS A 90 -14.66 12.13 14.87
CA LYS A 90 -15.36 10.85 15.13
C LYS A 90 -15.78 10.73 16.58
N ASN A 91 -16.75 9.88 16.88
CA ASN A 91 -17.11 9.58 18.27
C ASN A 91 -16.26 8.41 18.80
N ARG A 92 -16.07 8.36 20.12
CA ARG A 92 -15.38 7.22 20.79
C ARG A 92 -16.01 5.86 20.49
N GLN A 93 -17.29 5.85 20.14
CA GLN A 93 -18.04 4.64 19.78
C GLN A 93 -17.67 4.10 18.39
N ASP A 94 -17.05 4.93 17.55
CA ASP A 94 -16.63 4.56 16.19
C ASP A 94 -15.21 3.96 16.18
N ILE A 95 -14.52 3.94 17.34
CA ILE A 95 -13.21 3.32 17.45
C ILE A 95 -13.39 1.81 17.51
N THR A 96 -12.95 1.14 16.45
CA THR A 96 -12.77 -0.32 16.50
C THR A 96 -11.48 -0.66 17.25
N PHE A 97 -11.45 -1.81 17.90
CA PHE A 97 -10.29 -2.26 18.64
C PHE A 97 -9.74 -3.54 18.03
N GLU A 98 -8.43 -3.59 17.82
CA GLU A 98 -7.71 -4.78 17.38
C GLU A 98 -6.99 -5.45 18.56
N GLN A 99 -7.06 -6.78 18.61
CA GLN A 99 -6.38 -7.59 19.62
C GLN A 99 -4.99 -7.96 19.09
N ARG A 100 -3.94 -7.63 19.84
CA ARG A 100 -2.56 -8.02 19.53
C ARG A 100 -1.96 -8.69 20.76
N GLY A 101 -2.04 -10.03 20.79
CA GLY A 101 -1.74 -10.81 21.99
C GLY A 101 -2.83 -10.60 23.04
N ASP A 102 -2.43 -10.36 24.30
CA ASP A 102 -3.34 -10.05 25.40
C ASP A 102 -3.71 -8.56 25.50
N ALA A 103 -3.16 -7.72 24.61
CA ALA A 103 -3.36 -6.28 24.62
C ALA A 103 -4.33 -5.83 23.51
N GLN A 104 -5.22 -4.90 23.86
CA GLN A 104 -6.21 -4.31 22.95
C GLN A 104 -5.77 -2.91 22.52
N TYR A 105 -5.60 -2.71 21.21
CA TYR A 105 -5.18 -1.44 20.62
C TYR A 105 -6.36 -0.80 19.85
N PRO A 106 -6.58 0.52 19.98
CA PRO A 106 -7.53 1.22 19.15
C PRO A 106 -7.04 1.21 17.69
N LYS A 107 -7.91 0.79 16.78
CA LYS A 107 -7.68 0.81 15.34
C LYS A 107 -8.33 2.05 14.75
N PHE A 108 -7.49 2.88 14.13
CA PHE A 108 -7.92 4.11 13.47
C PHE A 108 -8.08 3.85 11.99
N GLU A 109 -9.19 4.34 11.43
CA GLU A 109 -9.34 4.41 9.97
C GLU A 109 -8.49 5.55 9.41
N GLU A 110 -8.12 5.43 8.15
CA GLU A 110 -7.37 6.46 7.44
C GLU A 110 -8.10 7.81 7.47
N GLY A 111 -7.36 8.90 7.68
CA GLY A 111 -7.92 10.25 7.83
C GLY A 111 -8.52 10.55 9.22
N THR A 112 -8.41 9.64 10.19
CA THR A 112 -8.81 9.94 11.57
C THR A 112 -7.83 10.91 12.21
N GLU A 113 -8.35 12.03 12.73
CA GLU A 113 -7.57 13.05 13.45
C GLU A 113 -7.83 12.95 14.95
N ILE A 114 -6.76 13.07 15.72
CA ILE A 114 -6.75 12.93 17.18
C ILE A 114 -6.14 14.17 17.82
N GLU A 115 -6.63 14.53 19.00
CA GLU A 115 -6.12 15.62 19.81
C GLU A 115 -5.89 15.14 21.24
N TYR A 116 -4.79 15.56 21.86
CA TYR A 116 -4.53 15.31 23.27
C TYR A 116 -5.08 16.46 24.11
N SER A 117 -5.66 16.12 25.26
CA SER A 117 -6.04 17.09 26.29
C SER A 117 -5.54 16.63 27.65
N CYS A 118 -5.34 17.56 28.59
CA CYS A 118 -4.90 17.23 29.94
C CYS A 118 -6.07 17.17 30.92
N ASN A 119 -5.96 16.30 31.91
CA ASN A 119 -6.82 16.35 33.09
C ASN A 119 -6.64 17.70 33.83
N PRO A 120 -7.66 18.16 34.59
CA PRO A 120 -7.56 19.39 35.38
C PRO A 120 -6.31 19.39 36.27
N GLY A 121 -5.55 20.50 36.24
CA GLY A 121 -4.29 20.66 36.98
C GLY A 121 -3.03 20.25 36.22
N TYR A 122 -3.16 19.70 35.01
CA TYR A 122 -2.04 19.34 34.15
C TYR A 122 -2.00 20.21 32.89
N LYS A 123 -0.82 20.36 32.29
CA LYS A 123 -0.61 21.13 31.06
C LYS A 123 0.15 20.26 30.07
N LEU A 124 -0.25 20.30 28.80
CA LEU A 124 0.49 19.68 27.70
C LEU A 124 1.82 20.42 27.55
N VAL A 125 2.91 19.66 27.64
CA VAL A 125 4.26 20.13 27.38
C VAL A 125 4.81 19.22 26.28
N GLY A 126 5.16 19.82 25.15
CA GLY A 126 5.76 19.17 23.99
C GLY A 126 7.28 19.15 24.09
#